data_AF-A0A078LH69-F1
#
_entry.id   AF-A0A078LH69-F1
#
_cell.length_a   1.000
_cell.length_b   1.000
_cell.length_c   1.000
_cell.angle_alpha   90.00
_cell.angle_beta   90.00
_cell.angle_gamma   90.00
#
_symmetry.space_group_name_H-M   'P 1'
#
loop_
_entity.id
_entity.type
_entity.pdbx_description
1 polymer ?
#
loop_
_entity_poly.entity_id
_entity_poly.type
_entity_poly.pdbx_seq_one_letter_code
_entity_poly.pdbx_strand_id
1 'polypeptide(L)'
;MKLLDAILNRKKFKALSWWENFMGGHISIGPVTIYGENAMHWAVNIRTKRWGYICFRLPFRCFGRWWPLYLYISPNGTPWAATFCIPQSYRK
;
A
#
# COMPACT_ATOMS: atom_id res chain seq x y z
N MET A 1 25.48 15.56 -6.12
CA MET A 1 24.30 14.84 -5.60
C MET A 1 23.06 15.50 -6.19
N LYS A 2 22.27 14.81 -7.02
CA LYS A 2 21.17 15.44 -7.80
C LYS A 2 19.92 15.57 -6.94
N LEU A 3 19.22 16.71 -7.02
CA LEU A 3 18.01 17.05 -6.23
C LEU A 3 16.90 15.98 -6.34
N LEU A 4 16.82 15.32 -7.50
CA LEU A 4 15.89 14.21 -7.77
C LEU A 4 16.10 13.00 -6.87
N ASP A 5 17.35 12.73 -6.45
CA ASP A 5 17.68 11.59 -5.58
C ASP A 5 17.20 11.83 -4.14
N ALA A 6 17.15 13.09 -3.69
CA ALA A 6 16.71 13.45 -2.34
C ALA A 6 15.18 13.38 -2.19
N ILE A 7 14.42 13.71 -3.25
CA ILE A 7 12.95 13.66 -3.25
C ILE A 7 12.43 12.21 -3.19
N LEU A 8 13.21 11.26 -3.72
CA LEU A 8 12.74 9.88 -3.88
C LEU A 8 12.97 8.97 -2.68
N ASN A 9 13.86 9.29 -1.72
CA ASN A 9 14.21 8.47 -0.54
C ASN A 9 14.05 6.95 -0.74
N ARG A 10 14.48 6.43 -1.91
CA ARG A 10 14.33 5.02 -2.25
C ARG A 10 15.60 4.34 -1.79
N LYS A 11 15.51 3.54 -0.73
CA LYS A 11 16.45 2.43 -0.52
C LYS A 11 16.32 1.47 -1.71
N LYS A 12 16.97 1.78 -2.83
CA LYS A 12 17.12 0.85 -3.96
C LYS A 12 18.15 -0.17 -3.54
N PHE A 13 17.71 -1.39 -3.25
CA PHE A 13 18.62 -2.52 -3.15
C PHE A 13 19.16 -2.77 -4.56
N LYS A 14 20.45 -2.44 -4.79
CA LYS A 14 21.15 -2.53 -6.09
C LYS A 14 21.14 -3.95 -6.69
N ALA A 15 20.72 -4.97 -5.94
CA ALA A 15 20.67 -6.36 -6.37
C ALA A 15 19.37 -6.77 -7.09
N LEU A 16 18.34 -5.91 -7.12
CA LEU A 16 17.02 -6.25 -7.68
C LEU A 16 16.66 -5.31 -8.83
N SER A 17 16.03 -5.85 -9.87
CA SER A 17 15.47 -5.10 -10.99
C SER A 17 14.40 -4.10 -10.51
N TRP A 18 14.04 -3.13 -11.36
CA TRP A 18 12.93 -2.22 -11.08
C TRP A 18 11.64 -2.98 -10.77
N TRP A 19 11.43 -4.10 -11.46
CA TRP A 19 10.24 -4.91 -11.33
C TRP A 19 10.20 -5.72 -10.04
N GLU A 20 11.33 -6.26 -9.61
CA GLU A 20 11.44 -6.94 -8.31
C GLU A 20 11.35 -5.96 -7.13
N ASN A 21 11.89 -4.75 -7.27
CA ASN A 21 11.72 -3.70 -6.27
C ASN A 21 10.27 -3.20 -6.20
N PHE A 22 9.53 -3.20 -7.32
CA PHE A 22 8.13 -2.83 -7.35
C PHE A 22 7.24 -3.93 -6.78
N MET A 23 7.46 -5.18 -7.19
CA MET A 23 6.76 -6.34 -6.64
C MET A 23 7.04 -6.48 -5.14
N GLY A 24 8.28 -6.34 -4.66
CA GLY A 24 8.55 -6.40 -3.22
C GLY A 24 8.24 -5.11 -2.44
N GLY A 25 7.96 -4.00 -3.11
CA GLY A 25 7.93 -2.66 -2.54
C GLY A 25 6.59 -1.96 -2.65
N HIS A 26 6.63 -0.63 -2.75
CA HIS A 26 5.47 0.20 -3.01
C HIS A 26 5.86 1.40 -3.86
N ILE A 27 4.90 1.95 -4.59
CA ILE A 27 5.05 3.22 -5.28
C ILE A 27 4.07 4.22 -4.69
N SER A 28 4.56 5.41 -4.37
CA SER A 28 3.73 6.52 -3.92
C SER A 28 3.72 7.61 -4.99
N ILE A 29 2.53 8.00 -5.44
CA ILE A 29 2.29 9.07 -6.38
C ILE A 29 1.30 10.03 -5.73
N GLY A 30 1.82 11.13 -5.18
CA GLY A 30 1.03 12.09 -4.43
C GLY A 30 0.31 11.45 -3.23
N PRO A 31 -1.02 11.57 -3.10
CA PRO A 31 -1.77 10.98 -1.98
C PRO A 31 -1.98 9.47 -2.11
N VAL A 32 -1.62 8.85 -3.23
CA VAL A 32 -1.89 7.44 -3.51
C VAL A 32 -0.62 6.62 -3.35
N THR A 33 -0.67 5.58 -2.51
CA THR A 33 0.37 4.57 -2.39
C THR A 33 -0.17 3.23 -2.85
N ILE A 34 0.48 2.63 -3.84
CA ILE A 34 0.17 1.29 -4.34
C ILE A 34 1.30 0.37 -3.87
N TYR A 35 0.94 -0.64 -3.10
CA TYR A 35 1.84 -1.69 -2.64
C TYR A 35 1.89 -2.80 -3.69
N GLY A 36 3.06 -3.42 -3.85
CA GLY A 36 3.24 -4.59 -4.70
C GLY A 36 2.87 -5.90 -4.00
N GLU A 37 3.47 -6.98 -4.50
CA GLU A 37 3.58 -8.29 -3.86
C GLU A 37 4.44 -8.26 -2.56
N ASN A 38 3.95 -7.56 -1.55
CA ASN A 38 4.58 -7.46 -0.23
C ASN A 38 3.60 -7.82 0.90
N ALA A 39 3.96 -7.53 2.15
CA ALA A 39 3.13 -7.82 3.32
C ALA A 39 1.72 -7.20 3.29
N MET A 40 1.47 -6.18 2.47
CA MET A 40 0.15 -5.56 2.31
C MET A 40 -0.70 -6.27 1.24
N HIS A 41 -0.07 -7.07 0.38
CA HIS A 41 -0.65 -7.83 -0.73
C HIS A 41 -1.43 -6.96 -1.72
N TRP A 42 -0.74 -6.25 -2.61
CA TRP A 42 -1.36 -5.41 -3.65
C TRP A 42 -2.37 -4.40 -3.11
N ALA A 43 -2.09 -3.84 -1.93
CA ALA A 43 -2.94 -2.82 -1.33
C ALA A 43 -2.80 -1.47 -2.03
N VAL A 44 -3.84 -0.65 -1.93
CA VAL A 44 -3.86 0.74 -2.34
C VAL A 44 -4.32 1.57 -1.15
N ASN A 45 -3.51 2.56 -0.80
CA ASN A 45 -3.82 3.54 0.24
C ASN A 45 -3.94 4.92 -0.40
N ILE A 46 -5.08 5.58 -0.21
CA ILE A 46 -5.35 6.93 -0.70
C ILE A 46 -5.50 7.85 0.50
N ARG A 47 -4.56 8.77 0.68
CA ARG A 47 -4.62 9.80 1.71
C ARG A 47 -5.55 10.93 1.29
N THR A 48 -6.68 11.03 1.97
CA THR A 48 -7.64 12.12 1.88
C THR A 48 -7.38 13.18 2.97
N LYS A 49 -7.74 14.43 2.72
CA LYS A 49 -7.57 15.52 3.71
C LYS A 49 -8.61 15.47 4.84
N ARG A 50 -9.80 14.92 4.58
CA ARG A 50 -10.95 14.95 5.51
C ARG A 50 -11.22 13.60 6.20
N TRP A 51 -10.92 12.48 5.56
CA TRP A 51 -11.32 11.14 6.01
C TRP A 51 -10.14 10.26 6.42
N GLY A 52 -8.92 10.81 6.42
CA GLY A 52 -7.69 10.04 6.61
C GLY A 52 -7.38 9.23 5.37
N TYR A 53 -7.31 7.91 5.49
CA TYR A 53 -6.88 6.99 4.46
C TYR A 53 -8.02 6.10 4.00
N ILE A 54 -8.17 5.95 2.69
CA ILE A 54 -8.97 4.90 2.06
C ILE A 54 -8.02 3.79 1.66
N CYS A 55 -8.20 2.60 2.24
CA CYS A 55 -7.32 1.46 2.06
C CYS A 55 -8.11 0.30 1.47
N PHE A 56 -7.66 -0.24 0.35
CA PHE A 56 -8.29 -1.42 -0.25
C PHE A 56 -7.27 -2.34 -0.90
N ARG A 57 -7.63 -3.62 -1.05
CA ARG A 57 -6.80 -4.62 -1.72
C ARG A 57 -7.24 -4.81 -3.16
N LEU A 58 -6.27 -4.89 -4.09
CA LEU A 58 -6.55 -5.25 -5.48
C LEU A 58 -6.78 -6.78 -5.62
N PRO A 59 -7.63 -7.21 -6.56
CA PRO A 59 -7.95 -8.62 -6.80
C PRO A 59 -6.83 -9.36 -7.56
N PHE A 60 -5.63 -9.34 -7.00
CA PHE A 60 -4.46 -10.02 -7.53
C PHE A 60 -3.99 -11.12 -6.58
N ARG A 61 -3.44 -12.19 -7.16
CA ARG A 61 -2.72 -13.19 -6.38
C ARG A 61 -1.43 -12.57 -5.83
N CYS A 62 -1.10 -12.92 -4.59
CA CYS A 62 0.12 -12.49 -3.93
C CYS A 62 0.79 -13.70 -3.30
N PHE A 63 2.08 -13.90 -3.57
CA PHE A 63 2.86 -15.09 -3.21
C PHE A 63 2.19 -16.39 -3.67
N GLY A 64 1.64 -16.39 -4.89
CA GLY A 64 0.93 -17.53 -5.47
C GLY A 64 -0.41 -17.88 -4.81
N ARG A 65 -0.89 -17.09 -3.83
CA ARG A 65 -2.14 -17.33 -3.10
C ARG A 65 -3.14 -16.19 -3.28
N TRP A 66 -4.42 -16.53 -3.15
CA TRP A 66 -5.48 -15.53 -3.08
C TRP A 66 -5.61 -15.01 -1.65
N TRP A 67 -5.65 -13.69 -1.49
CA TRP A 67 -5.83 -13.06 -0.20
C TRP A 67 -7.21 -12.39 -0.12
N PRO A 68 -7.87 -12.39 1.04
CA PRO A 68 -9.19 -11.80 1.19
C PRO A 68 -9.18 -10.32 0.79
N LEU A 69 -10.14 -9.87 0.00
CA LEU A 69 -10.27 -8.45 -0.30
C LEU A 69 -10.72 -7.70 0.95
N TYR A 70 -10.22 -6.47 1.10
CA TYR A 70 -10.70 -5.55 2.10
C TYR A 70 -10.88 -4.17 1.50
N LEU A 71 -11.77 -3.40 2.12
CA LEU A 71 -11.94 -1.98 1.93
C LEU A 71 -12.20 -1.36 3.30
N TYR A 72 -11.35 -0.45 3.73
CA TYR A 72 -11.55 0.30 4.96
C TYR A 72 -11.15 1.76 4.82
N ILE A 73 -11.76 2.59 5.66
CA ILE A 73 -11.48 4.03 5.76
C ILE A 73 -11.02 4.29 7.19
N SER A 74 -9.83 4.84 7.37
CA SER A 74 -9.20 5.00 8.68
C SER A 74 -8.44 6.32 8.80
N PRO A 75 -8.53 7.04 9.94
CA PRO A 75 -7.82 8.31 10.14
C PRO A 75 -6.29 8.17 10.05
N ASN A 76 -5.73 7.04 10.44
CA ASN A 76 -4.28 6.80 10.51
C ASN A 76 -3.79 5.70 9.54
N GLY A 77 -4.67 5.15 8.70
CA GLY A 77 -4.33 4.08 7.75
C GLY A 77 -4.28 2.68 8.35
N THR A 78 -4.61 2.50 9.64
CA THR A 78 -4.69 1.19 10.28
C THR A 78 -6.12 0.62 10.27
N PRO A 79 -6.29 -0.70 10.12
CA PRO A 79 -7.61 -1.32 10.12
C PRO A 79 -8.38 -1.16 11.44
N TRP A 80 -7.71 -1.21 12.60
CA TRP A 80 -8.36 -1.12 13.92
C TRP A 80 -9.07 0.23 14.14
N ALA A 81 -8.47 1.32 13.64
CA ALA A 81 -9.01 2.67 13.77
C ALA A 81 -10.04 2.99 12.67
N ALA A 82 -10.41 2.02 11.83
CA ALA A 82 -11.26 2.27 10.68
C ALA A 82 -12.68 2.71 11.08
N THR A 83 -13.14 3.83 10.54
CA THR A 83 -14.54 4.28 10.64
C THR A 83 -15.46 3.38 9.82
N PHE A 84 -14.96 2.84 8.71
CA PHE A 84 -15.67 1.91 7.84
C PHE A 84 -14.72 0.76 7.46
N CYS A 85 -15.17 -0.49 7.51
CA CYS A 85 -14.35 -1.65 7.17
C CYS A 85 -15.19 -2.83 6.70
N ILE A 86 -14.87 -3.36 5.53
CA ILE A 86 -15.46 -4.58 4.96
C ILE A 86 -14.32 -5.48 4.44
N PRO A 87 -14.27 -6.77 4.79
CA PRO A 87 -15.10 -7.43 5.80
C PRO A 87 -14.75 -6.95 7.21
N GLN A 88 -15.72 -6.96 8.13
CA GLN A 88 -15.54 -6.46 9.50
C GLN A 88 -14.48 -7.24 10.28
N SER A 89 -14.17 -8.47 9.86
CA SER A 89 -13.06 -9.28 10.38
C SER A 89 -11.68 -8.64 10.21
N TYR A 90 -11.55 -7.63 9.34
CA TYR A 90 -10.30 -6.92 9.09
C TYR A 90 -10.08 -5.77 10.10
N ARG A 91 -11.13 -5.30 10.77
CA ARG A 91 -11.07 -4.31 11.86
C ARG A 91 -10.82 -5.03 13.19
N LYS A 92 -9.59 -5.49 13.39
CA LYS A 92 -9.11 -6.06 14.65
C LYS A 92 -8.00 -5.18 15.21
#